data_AF-A0A1Y2K1E3-F1
#
_entry.id   AF-A0A1Y2K1E3-F1
#
_cell.length_a   1.000
_cell.length_b   1.000
_cell.length_c   1.000
_cell.angle_alpha   90.00
_cell.angle_beta   90.00
_cell.angle_gamma   90.00
#
_symmetry.space_group_name_H-M   'P 1'
#
loop_
_entity.id
_entity.type
_entity.pdbx_description
1 polymer ?
#
loop_
_entity_poly.entity_id
_entity_poly.type
_entity_poly.pdbx_seq_one_letter_code
_entity_poly.pdbx_strand_id
1 'polypeptide(L)'
;MGNLGVLIHGESEPAFQAADVVIDFSVIASTLAHLEIAQATNTPMVIGTTGFNAEQRALLEATAKKVPIVWAPNFSVGVNLLFKIAQEVAATLGDDYDIEIIEAHHRHKVDAPSGTAVRLGETIAEAVKRNLDEVAIYGREGQTGARDPKTIAFSTIRAGDIVGDHTALFATDGERLELTHRASSRMTFAKGAVRAAQWVVGKQPGLYDMRDILGFR
;
A
#
# COMPACT_ATOMS: atom_id res chain seq x y z
N MET A 1 -30.26 -2.50 4.00
CA MET A 1 -30.28 -1.90 2.66
C MET A 1 -30.23 -0.38 2.80
N GLY A 2 -29.45 0.32 1.98
CA GLY A 2 -29.27 1.77 2.08
C GLY A 2 -30.32 2.57 1.29
N ASN A 3 -30.44 3.87 1.58
CA ASN A 3 -31.45 4.77 1.01
C ASN A 3 -31.10 5.33 -0.39
N LEU A 4 -30.11 4.75 -1.08
CA LEU A 4 -29.58 5.28 -2.34
C LEU A 4 -30.26 4.67 -3.59
N GLY A 5 -31.27 3.81 -3.42
CA GLY A 5 -31.96 3.16 -4.53
C GLY A 5 -31.13 2.13 -5.30
N VAL A 6 -29.95 1.76 -4.79
CA VAL A 6 -29.08 0.71 -5.34
C VAL A 6 -29.29 -0.58 -4.55
N LEU A 7 -29.73 -1.64 -5.23
CA LEU A 7 -29.93 -2.96 -4.62
C LEU A 7 -28.60 -3.67 -4.38
N ILE A 8 -28.52 -4.42 -3.29
CA ILE A 8 -27.38 -5.28 -2.98
C ILE A 8 -27.64 -6.65 -3.62
N HIS A 9 -26.70 -7.12 -4.43
CA HIS A 9 -26.76 -8.41 -5.10
C HIS A 9 -25.75 -9.40 -4.48
N GLY A 10 -26.06 -10.70 -4.55
CA GLY A 10 -25.16 -11.77 -4.14
C GLY A 10 -24.23 -12.28 -5.26
N GLU A 11 -24.42 -11.80 -6.48
CA GLU A 11 -23.67 -12.19 -7.67
C GLU A 11 -22.90 -10.98 -8.22
N SER A 12 -21.62 -11.16 -8.54
CA SER A 12 -20.75 -10.07 -8.98
C SER A 12 -20.94 -9.73 -10.47
N GLU A 13 -21.15 -10.72 -11.34
CA GLU A 13 -21.17 -10.52 -12.80
C GLU A 13 -22.17 -9.46 -13.29
N PRO A 14 -23.44 -9.43 -12.82
CA PRO A 14 -24.37 -8.38 -13.20
C PRO A 14 -23.89 -6.96 -12.82
N ALA A 15 -23.17 -6.84 -11.69
CA ALA A 15 -22.62 -5.55 -11.25
C ALA A 15 -21.46 -5.09 -12.14
N PHE A 16 -20.62 -6.02 -12.62
CA PHE A 16 -19.53 -5.71 -13.55
C PHE A 16 -20.04 -5.25 -14.91
N GLN A 17 -21.10 -5.88 -15.42
CA GLN A 17 -21.73 -5.49 -16.70
C GLN A 17 -22.40 -4.11 -16.64
N ALA A 18 -22.87 -3.70 -15.46
CA ALA A 18 -23.57 -2.42 -15.26
C ALA A 18 -22.66 -1.26 -14.84
N ALA A 19 -21.37 -1.51 -14.55
CA ALA A 19 -20.44 -0.53 -14.01
C ALA A 19 -19.31 -0.19 -14.99
N ASP A 20 -18.89 1.09 -15.00
CA ASP A 20 -17.71 1.53 -15.74
C ASP A 20 -16.38 1.13 -15.07
N VAL A 21 -16.42 0.79 -13.78
CA VAL A 21 -15.26 0.39 -12.96
C VAL A 21 -15.72 -0.27 -11.68
N VAL A 22 -14.99 -1.29 -11.21
CA VAL A 22 -15.24 -1.96 -9.93
C VAL A 22 -14.14 -1.64 -8.91
N ILE A 23 -14.55 -1.26 -7.70
CA ILE A 23 -13.65 -1.06 -6.56
C ILE A 23 -13.70 -2.32 -5.67
N ASP A 24 -12.57 -3.00 -5.52
CA ASP A 24 -12.43 -4.26 -4.80
C ASP A 24 -11.47 -4.13 -3.60
N PHE A 25 -12.03 -4.17 -2.39
CA PHE A 25 -11.33 -4.25 -1.11
C PHE A 25 -11.87 -5.44 -0.32
N SER A 26 -11.70 -6.64 -0.86
CA SER A 26 -12.25 -7.88 -0.32
C SER A 26 -11.15 -8.81 0.20
N VAL A 27 -11.15 -10.06 -0.28
CA VAL A 27 -10.20 -11.10 0.06
C VAL A 27 -9.65 -11.69 -1.23
N ILE A 28 -8.46 -12.29 -1.15
CA ILE A 28 -7.74 -12.81 -2.32
C ILE A 28 -8.64 -13.72 -3.18
N ALA A 29 -9.34 -14.68 -2.58
CA ALA A 29 -10.21 -15.60 -3.32
C ALA A 29 -11.29 -14.88 -4.14
N SER A 30 -11.93 -13.85 -3.58
CA SER A 30 -12.93 -13.04 -4.27
C SER A 30 -12.29 -12.19 -5.36
N THR A 31 -11.16 -11.54 -5.08
CA THR A 31 -10.47 -10.72 -6.09
C THR A 31 -10.01 -11.54 -7.29
N LEU A 32 -9.53 -12.77 -7.09
CA LEU A 32 -9.15 -13.63 -8.22
C LEU A 32 -10.36 -13.98 -9.10
N ALA A 33 -11.51 -14.31 -8.51
CA ALA A 33 -12.75 -14.52 -9.26
C ALA A 33 -13.21 -13.23 -9.98
N HIS A 34 -13.06 -12.07 -9.34
CA HIS A 34 -13.36 -10.78 -9.96
C HIS A 34 -12.46 -10.45 -11.14
N LEU A 35 -11.17 -10.85 -11.13
CA LEU A 35 -10.27 -10.66 -12.28
C LEU A 35 -10.77 -11.41 -13.52
N GLU A 36 -11.34 -12.61 -13.35
CA GLU A 36 -11.93 -13.39 -14.45
C GLU A 36 -13.16 -12.67 -15.05
N ILE A 37 -14.06 -12.17 -14.19
CA ILE A 37 -15.24 -11.42 -14.60
C ILE A 37 -14.84 -10.11 -15.28
N ALA A 38 -13.88 -9.37 -14.72
CA ALA A 38 -13.36 -8.13 -15.29
C ALA A 38 -12.82 -8.36 -16.71
N GLN A 39 -12.10 -9.45 -16.91
CA GLN A 39 -11.59 -9.83 -18.23
C GLN A 39 -12.71 -10.16 -19.22
N ALA A 40 -13.75 -10.87 -18.77
CA ALA A 40 -14.89 -11.23 -19.63
C ALA A 40 -15.75 -10.03 -20.03
N THR A 41 -15.88 -9.05 -19.13
CA THR A 41 -16.72 -7.85 -19.29
C THR A 41 -15.96 -6.64 -19.82
N ASN A 42 -14.61 -6.71 -19.84
CA ASN A 42 -13.71 -5.58 -20.09
C ASN A 42 -13.88 -4.41 -19.09
N THR A 43 -14.33 -4.71 -17.86
CA THR A 43 -14.60 -3.69 -16.85
C THR A 43 -13.34 -3.36 -16.04
N PRO A 44 -12.86 -2.11 -16.05
CA PRO A 44 -11.75 -1.63 -15.23
C PRO A 44 -11.87 -1.99 -13.74
N MET A 45 -10.72 -2.14 -13.07
CA MET A 45 -10.69 -2.44 -11.63
C MET A 45 -9.79 -1.50 -10.83
N VAL A 46 -10.22 -1.24 -9.60
CA VAL A 46 -9.40 -0.62 -8.53
C VAL A 46 -9.32 -1.62 -7.39
N ILE A 47 -8.15 -2.18 -7.17
CA ILE A 47 -7.93 -3.27 -6.21
C ILE A 47 -7.10 -2.75 -5.03
N GLY A 48 -7.73 -2.74 -3.85
CA GLY A 48 -7.08 -2.49 -2.57
C GLY A 48 -6.84 -3.74 -1.73
N THR A 49 -7.23 -4.92 -2.23
CA THR A 49 -6.90 -6.21 -1.61
C THR A 49 -5.37 -6.38 -1.53
N THR A 50 -4.87 -6.79 -0.37
CA THR A 50 -3.43 -7.01 -0.09
C THR A 50 -3.12 -8.49 0.12
N GLY A 51 -1.83 -8.86 0.12
CA GLY A 51 -1.37 -10.21 0.50
C GLY A 51 -1.26 -11.21 -0.65
N PHE A 52 -1.26 -10.74 -1.91
CA PHE A 52 -1.04 -11.58 -3.08
C PHE A 52 0.32 -12.28 -3.02
N ASN A 53 0.33 -13.60 -3.23
CA ASN A 53 1.56 -14.34 -3.49
C ASN A 53 2.07 -14.11 -4.93
N ALA A 54 3.22 -14.69 -5.28
CA ALA A 54 3.85 -14.50 -6.59
C ALA A 54 2.96 -14.98 -7.76
N GLU A 55 2.33 -16.14 -7.62
CA GLU A 55 1.46 -16.71 -8.66
C GLU A 55 0.20 -15.87 -8.87
N GLN A 56 -0.41 -15.41 -7.79
CA GLN A 56 -1.60 -14.56 -7.81
C GLN A 56 -1.28 -13.17 -8.39
N ARG A 57 -0.08 -12.64 -8.10
CA ARG A 57 0.40 -11.39 -8.72
C ARG A 57 0.60 -11.56 -10.22
N ALA A 58 1.16 -12.69 -10.66
CA ALA A 58 1.30 -12.98 -12.08
C ALA A 58 -0.05 -13.04 -12.81
N LEU A 59 -1.10 -13.56 -12.15
CA LEU A 59 -2.46 -13.52 -12.71
C LEU A 59 -2.97 -12.09 -12.84
N LEU A 60 -2.81 -11.27 -11.80
CA LEU A 60 -3.21 -9.85 -11.82
C LEU A 60 -2.50 -9.08 -12.94
N GLU A 61 -1.19 -9.31 -13.12
CA GLU A 61 -0.41 -8.73 -14.22
C GLU A 61 -0.87 -9.23 -15.60
N ALA A 62 -1.26 -10.51 -15.71
CA ALA A 62 -1.78 -11.07 -16.95
C ALA A 62 -3.15 -10.47 -17.32
N THR A 63 -4.05 -10.30 -16.36
CA THR A 63 -5.35 -9.65 -16.55
C THR A 63 -5.17 -8.17 -16.92
N ALA A 64 -4.23 -7.48 -16.28
CA ALA A 64 -3.94 -6.08 -16.54
C ALA A 64 -3.49 -5.80 -17.99
N LYS A 65 -2.98 -6.81 -18.72
CA LYS A 65 -2.67 -6.68 -20.16
C LYS A 65 -3.91 -6.52 -21.05
N LYS A 66 -5.10 -6.83 -20.53
CA LYS A 66 -6.37 -6.80 -21.27
C LYS A 66 -7.34 -5.76 -20.73
N VAL A 67 -7.27 -5.46 -19.44
CA VAL A 67 -8.17 -4.54 -18.74
C VAL A 67 -7.33 -3.57 -17.90
N PRO A 68 -7.66 -2.26 -17.84
CA PRO A 68 -6.93 -1.34 -16.98
C PRO A 68 -7.22 -1.64 -15.51
N ILE A 69 -6.16 -1.84 -14.72
CA ILE A 69 -6.25 -2.17 -13.30
C ILE A 69 -5.38 -1.19 -12.51
N VAL A 70 -5.94 -0.55 -11.50
CA VAL A 70 -5.18 0.11 -10.45
C VAL A 70 -5.05 -0.86 -9.29
N TRP A 71 -3.84 -1.20 -8.90
CA TRP A 71 -3.57 -1.99 -7.70
C TRP A 71 -2.59 -1.25 -6.79
N ALA A 72 -2.98 -1.03 -5.54
CA ALA A 72 -2.11 -0.40 -4.56
C ALA A 72 -2.36 -0.94 -3.15
N PRO A 73 -1.31 -1.17 -2.34
CA PRO A 73 -1.46 -1.59 -0.94
C PRO A 73 -2.01 -0.47 -0.05
N ASN A 74 -2.02 0.79 -0.54
CA ASN A 74 -2.58 1.93 0.16
C ASN A 74 -3.08 3.00 -0.82
N PHE A 75 -4.35 3.39 -0.70
CA PHE A 75 -4.97 4.42 -1.54
C PHE A 75 -4.91 5.84 -0.95
N SER A 76 -4.36 6.03 0.25
CA SER A 76 -4.17 7.37 0.82
C SER A 76 -3.19 8.18 -0.03
N VAL A 77 -3.61 9.38 -0.46
CA VAL A 77 -2.72 10.34 -1.13
C VAL A 77 -1.54 10.69 -0.23
N GLY A 78 -1.78 10.89 1.06
CA GLY A 78 -0.73 11.25 2.03
C GLY A 78 0.31 10.15 2.21
N VAL A 79 -0.10 8.88 2.22
CA VAL A 79 0.85 7.75 2.31
C VAL A 79 1.70 7.62 1.06
N ASN A 80 1.10 7.77 -0.13
CA ASN A 80 1.86 7.69 -1.37
C ASN A 80 2.84 8.87 -1.52
N LEU A 81 2.48 10.06 -1.02
CA LEU A 81 3.41 11.18 -0.93
C LEU A 81 4.53 10.92 0.09
N LEU A 82 4.20 10.32 1.23
CA LEU A 82 5.20 9.90 2.22
C LEU A 82 6.23 8.95 1.60
N PHE A 83 5.80 7.95 0.81
CA PHE A 83 6.73 7.05 0.12
C PHE A 83 7.71 7.81 -0.77
N LYS A 84 7.20 8.73 -1.60
CA LYS A 84 8.02 9.54 -2.50
C LYS A 84 9.05 10.38 -1.72
N ILE A 85 8.60 11.13 -0.73
CA ILE A 85 9.48 12.02 0.04
C ILE A 85 10.50 11.20 0.84
N ALA A 86 10.09 10.07 1.43
CA ALA A 86 11.01 9.18 2.13
C ALA A 86 12.08 8.61 1.20
N GLN A 87 11.74 8.31 -0.05
CA GLN A 87 12.70 7.88 -1.07
C GLN A 87 13.75 8.97 -1.36
N GLU A 88 13.29 10.21 -1.59
CA GLU A 88 14.16 11.35 -1.88
C GLU A 88 15.07 11.69 -0.69
N VAL A 89 14.51 11.67 0.52
CA VAL A 89 15.27 11.88 1.78
C VAL A 89 16.31 10.77 1.96
N ALA A 90 15.92 9.51 1.82
CA ALA A 90 16.85 8.38 1.97
C ALA A 90 18.00 8.43 0.95
N ALA A 91 17.71 8.77 -0.31
CA ALA A 91 18.72 8.94 -1.34
C ALA A 91 19.69 10.09 -1.05
N THR A 92 19.21 11.14 -0.36
CA THR A 92 20.02 12.32 0.00
C THR A 92 20.89 12.06 1.22
N LEU A 93 20.33 11.44 2.27
CA LEU A 93 21.01 11.22 3.54
C LEU A 93 21.94 9.99 3.51
N GLY A 94 21.62 8.98 2.69
CA GLY A 94 22.48 7.83 2.46
C GLY A 94 22.82 7.03 3.72
N ASP A 95 24.10 6.64 3.83
CA ASP A 95 24.62 5.81 4.93
C ASP A 95 24.97 6.63 6.19
N ASP A 96 24.87 7.96 6.14
CA ASP A 96 25.21 8.85 7.27
C ASP A 96 24.10 8.89 8.34
N TYR A 97 22.91 8.34 8.03
CA TYR A 97 21.76 8.32 8.94
C TYR A 97 21.28 6.89 9.17
N ASP A 98 21.03 6.59 10.44
CA ASP A 98 20.29 5.42 10.87
C ASP A 98 18.82 5.55 10.44
N ILE A 99 18.25 4.44 9.95
CA ILE A 99 16.87 4.38 9.44
C ILE A 99 16.04 3.48 10.37
N GLU A 100 14.91 4.02 10.84
CA GLU A 100 13.91 3.30 11.63
C GLU A 100 12.50 3.59 11.08
N ILE A 101 11.64 2.58 11.06
CA ILE A 101 10.24 2.68 10.64
C ILE A 101 9.37 2.33 11.84
N ILE A 102 8.54 3.28 12.25
CA ILE A 102 7.66 3.14 13.41
C ILE A 102 6.22 3.17 12.91
N GLU A 103 5.43 2.18 13.30
CA GLU A 103 4.01 2.13 12.96
C GLU A 103 3.13 1.81 14.17
N ALA A 104 1.90 2.34 14.15
CA ALA A 104 0.89 2.01 15.14
C ALA A 104 -0.47 1.76 14.50
N HIS A 105 -1.15 0.71 14.94
CA HIS A 105 -2.51 0.37 14.53
C HIS A 105 -3.33 -0.18 15.70
N HIS A 106 -4.63 -0.29 15.48
CA HIS A 106 -5.59 -0.82 16.44
C HIS A 106 -5.28 -2.26 16.88
N ARG A 107 -5.80 -2.64 18.06
CA ARG A 107 -5.58 -3.96 18.68
C ARG A 107 -6.00 -5.16 17.83
N HIS A 108 -6.92 -4.97 16.88
CA HIS A 108 -7.45 -6.04 16.02
C HIS A 108 -6.63 -6.30 14.75
N LYS A 109 -5.56 -5.54 14.50
CA LYS A 109 -4.75 -5.73 13.29
C LYS A 109 -3.88 -6.97 13.45
N VAL A 110 -3.95 -7.88 12.48
CA VAL A 110 -3.36 -9.22 12.54
C VAL A 110 -1.93 -9.26 11.99
N ASP A 111 -1.69 -8.59 10.86
CA ASP A 111 -0.37 -8.51 10.21
C ASP A 111 0.55 -7.51 10.92
N ALA A 112 1.85 -7.83 11.01
CA ALA A 112 2.89 -6.98 11.59
C ALA A 112 4.26 -7.28 10.93
N PRO A 113 5.04 -6.25 10.51
CA PRO A 113 4.60 -4.85 10.35
C PRO A 113 3.46 -4.69 9.35
N SER A 114 2.76 -3.57 9.38
CA SER A 114 1.71 -3.28 8.39
C SER A 114 2.27 -3.28 6.96
N GLY A 115 1.48 -3.68 5.96
CA GLY A 115 1.90 -3.62 4.56
C GLY A 115 2.35 -2.22 4.08
N THR A 116 1.82 -1.14 4.69
CA THR A 116 2.30 0.23 4.44
C THR A 116 3.70 0.47 5.00
N ALA A 117 4.01 -0.06 6.19
CA ALA A 117 5.34 0.03 6.77
C ALA A 117 6.35 -0.77 5.93
N VAL A 118 6.00 -2.00 5.53
CA VAL A 118 6.85 -2.81 4.63
C VAL A 118 7.14 -2.06 3.34
N ARG A 119 6.11 -1.50 2.67
CA ARG A 119 6.31 -0.72 1.43
C ARG A 119 7.16 0.54 1.63
N LEU A 120 7.03 1.21 2.77
CA LEU A 120 7.87 2.35 3.14
C LEU A 120 9.34 1.90 3.27
N GLY A 121 9.59 0.76 3.92
CA GLY A 121 10.90 0.13 4.03
C GLY A 121 11.49 -0.27 2.69
N GLU A 122 10.70 -0.89 1.80
CA GLU A 122 11.15 -1.25 0.45
C GLU A 122 11.58 -0.01 -0.31
N THR A 123 10.76 1.05 -0.28
CA THR A 123 11.03 2.30 -0.98
C THR A 123 12.31 2.97 -0.48
N ILE A 124 12.53 2.96 0.84
CA ILE A 124 13.76 3.49 1.45
C ILE A 124 14.96 2.61 1.08
N ALA A 125 14.85 1.28 1.19
CA ALA A 125 15.90 0.34 0.86
C ALA A 125 16.33 0.43 -0.61
N GLU A 126 15.37 0.56 -1.53
CA GLU A 126 15.61 0.82 -2.96
C GLU A 126 16.46 2.10 -3.15
N ALA A 127 16.14 3.18 -2.43
CA ALA A 127 16.86 4.46 -2.53
C ALA A 127 18.32 4.38 -2.07
N VAL A 128 18.58 3.60 -1.02
CA VAL A 128 19.95 3.37 -0.49
C VAL A 128 20.61 2.10 -1.05
N LYS A 129 20.03 1.48 -2.08
CA LYS A 129 20.56 0.29 -2.78
C LYS A 129 20.80 -0.91 -1.85
N ARG A 130 19.87 -1.17 -0.94
CA ARG A 130 19.89 -2.31 -0.01
C ARG A 130 18.75 -3.27 -0.34
N ASN A 131 18.96 -4.56 -0.05
CA ASN A 131 17.88 -5.55 -0.07
C ASN A 131 17.19 -5.53 1.31
N LEU A 132 15.90 -5.15 1.36
CA LEU A 132 15.17 -5.07 2.63
C LEU A 132 15.14 -6.40 3.36
N ASP A 133 15.01 -7.53 2.65
CA ASP A 133 14.96 -8.87 3.25
C ASP A 133 16.24 -9.24 4.00
N GLU A 134 17.37 -8.62 3.64
CA GLU A 134 18.68 -8.87 4.27
C GLU A 134 18.96 -7.91 5.44
N VAL A 135 18.47 -6.67 5.35
CA VAL A 135 18.82 -5.60 6.31
C VAL A 135 17.70 -5.26 7.30
N ALA A 136 16.51 -5.85 7.13
CA ALA A 136 15.38 -5.58 8.00
C ALA A 136 15.54 -6.27 9.37
N ILE A 137 15.26 -5.52 10.43
CA ILE A 137 15.12 -6.06 11.79
C ILE A 137 13.74 -5.70 12.31
N TYR A 138 12.99 -6.70 12.79
CA TYR A 138 11.57 -6.53 13.18
C TYR A 138 11.34 -6.33 14.68
N GLY A 139 12.40 -6.33 15.48
CA GLY A 139 12.35 -6.12 16.92
C GLY A 139 13.74 -6.24 17.54
N ARG A 140 13.88 -5.70 18.75
CA ARG A 140 15.10 -5.82 19.56
C ARG A 140 14.69 -6.22 20.97
N GLU A 141 15.36 -7.22 21.54
CA GLU A 141 15.11 -7.74 22.89
C GLU A 141 16.44 -8.07 23.58
N GLY A 142 16.59 -7.68 24.84
CA GLY A 142 17.81 -7.93 25.61
C GLY A 142 19.06 -7.21 25.09
N GLN A 143 20.22 -7.87 25.15
CA GLN A 143 21.50 -7.33 24.68
C GLN A 143 21.73 -7.71 23.21
N THR A 144 21.48 -6.78 22.30
CA THR A 144 21.61 -7.00 20.84
C THR A 144 22.96 -6.57 20.26
N GLY A 145 23.78 -5.85 21.04
CA GLY A 145 25.03 -5.26 20.57
C GLY A 145 24.83 -3.87 19.94
N ALA A 146 25.88 -3.33 19.32
CA ALA A 146 25.79 -2.09 18.56
C ALA A 146 24.98 -2.30 17.27
N ARG A 147 24.27 -1.25 16.83
CA ARG A 147 23.49 -1.25 15.59
C ARG A 147 24.42 -1.43 14.37
N ASP A 148 24.05 -2.29 13.43
CA ASP A 148 24.64 -2.30 12.09
C ASP A 148 24.12 -1.06 11.32
N PRO A 149 24.99 -0.15 10.84
CA PRO A 149 24.59 1.05 10.09
C PRO A 149 23.64 0.78 8.92
N LYS A 150 23.74 -0.40 8.29
CA LYS A 150 22.92 -0.76 7.13
C LYS A 150 21.49 -1.19 7.47
N THR A 151 21.22 -1.46 8.75
CA THR A 151 19.90 -1.92 9.20
C THR A 151 18.80 -0.93 8.80
N ILE A 152 17.62 -1.46 8.48
CA ILE A 152 16.35 -0.71 8.45
C ILE A 152 15.44 -1.41 9.46
N ALA A 153 15.25 -0.83 10.64
CA ALA A 153 14.51 -1.52 11.69
C ALA A 153 13.05 -1.09 11.73
N PHE A 154 12.20 -2.00 12.20
CA PHE A 154 10.77 -1.79 12.37
C PHE A 154 10.38 -1.84 13.85
N SER A 155 9.57 -0.88 14.28
CA SER A 155 8.91 -0.87 15.57
C SER A 155 7.40 -0.82 15.37
N THR A 156 6.70 -1.84 15.84
CA THR A 156 5.28 -2.07 15.55
C THR A 156 4.45 -2.00 16.82
N ILE A 157 3.44 -1.12 16.83
CA ILE A 157 2.55 -0.87 17.97
C ILE A 157 1.13 -1.35 17.64
N ARG A 158 0.52 -2.09 18.57
CA ARG A 158 -0.90 -2.49 18.51
C ARG A 158 -1.62 -1.94 19.73
N ALA A 159 -2.41 -0.89 19.54
CA ALA A 159 -3.04 -0.18 20.64
C ALA A 159 -4.40 0.44 20.25
N GLY A 160 -5.38 0.31 21.14
CA GLY A 160 -6.66 1.02 21.01
C GLY A 160 -7.36 0.80 19.67
N ASP A 161 -7.81 1.91 19.09
CA ASP A 161 -8.54 2.05 17.83
C ASP A 161 -7.74 2.82 16.75
N ILE A 162 -6.42 2.97 16.95
CA ILE A 162 -5.52 3.69 16.03
C ILE A 162 -5.72 3.19 14.59
N VAL A 163 -6.13 4.08 13.69
CA VAL A 163 -6.44 3.68 12.31
C VAL A 163 -5.17 3.30 11.55
N GLY A 164 -4.10 4.07 11.74
CA GLY A 164 -2.79 3.80 11.16
C GLY A 164 -1.90 5.03 11.22
N ASP A 165 -0.82 4.92 11.99
CA ASP A 165 0.25 5.90 12.05
C ASP A 165 1.54 5.26 11.51
N HIS A 166 2.30 6.03 10.74
CA HIS A 166 3.56 5.60 10.11
C HIS A 166 4.57 6.73 10.16
N THR A 167 5.76 6.45 10.67
CA THR A 167 6.90 7.37 10.69
C THR A 167 8.12 6.69 10.08
N ALA A 168 8.77 7.34 9.11
CA ALA A 168 10.16 7.08 8.77
C ALA A 168 11.04 8.05 9.56
N LEU A 169 11.92 7.51 10.39
CA LEU A 169 12.90 8.24 11.18
C LEU A 169 14.27 8.06 10.54
N PHE A 170 14.93 9.17 10.28
CA PHE A 170 16.33 9.25 9.87
C PHE A 170 17.09 9.97 10.99
N ALA A 171 18.07 9.31 11.62
CA ALA A 171 18.79 9.87 12.76
C ALA A 171 20.31 9.81 12.57
N THR A 172 21.02 10.84 12.99
CA THR A 172 22.48 10.87 13.05
C THR A 172 22.93 11.64 14.29
N ASP A 173 24.24 11.76 14.51
CA ASP A 173 24.76 12.56 15.61
C ASP A 173 24.35 14.03 15.47
N GLY A 174 23.60 14.53 16.45
CA GLY A 174 23.20 15.93 16.56
C GLY A 174 21.82 16.28 15.98
N GLU A 175 21.22 15.43 15.14
CA GLU A 175 19.89 15.71 14.60
C GLU A 175 19.08 14.46 14.21
N ARG A 176 17.78 14.67 13.95
CA ARG A 176 16.90 13.68 13.35
C ARG A 176 15.83 14.32 12.48
N LEU A 177 15.46 13.63 11.42
CA LEU A 177 14.36 13.97 10.52
C LEU A 177 13.28 12.89 10.60
N GLU A 178 12.04 13.30 10.82
CA GLU A 178 10.88 12.41 10.93
C GLU A 178 9.85 12.75 9.87
N LEU A 179 9.47 11.77 9.05
CA LEU A 179 8.40 11.88 8.08
C LEU A 179 7.21 11.05 8.57
N THR A 180 6.13 11.72 8.97
CA THR A 180 4.97 11.05 9.61
C THR A 180 3.69 11.22 8.82
N HIS A 181 2.97 10.12 8.64
CA HIS A 181 1.57 10.09 8.23
C HIS A 181 0.69 9.54 9.35
N ARG A 182 -0.47 10.18 9.59
CA ARG A 182 -1.49 9.70 10.54
C ARG A 182 -2.85 9.65 9.87
N ALA A 183 -3.47 8.47 9.85
CA ALA A 183 -4.85 8.32 9.41
C ALA A 183 -5.80 8.57 10.58
N SER A 184 -6.71 9.54 10.45
CA SER A 184 -7.79 9.75 11.43
C SER A 184 -9.05 8.94 11.12
N SER A 185 -9.19 8.45 9.89
CA SER A 185 -10.34 7.67 9.44
C SER A 185 -10.01 6.85 8.19
N ARG A 186 -10.67 5.70 8.05
CA ARG A 186 -10.62 4.88 6.81
C ARG A 186 -11.18 5.61 5.58
N MET A 187 -11.86 6.75 5.76
CA MET A 187 -12.30 7.61 4.66
C MET A 187 -11.19 8.14 3.77
N THR A 188 -9.95 8.24 4.27
CA THR A 188 -8.83 8.63 3.41
C THR A 188 -8.59 7.61 2.29
N PHE A 189 -8.71 6.31 2.58
CA PHE A 189 -8.50 5.23 1.62
C PHE A 189 -9.66 5.15 0.62
N ALA A 190 -10.90 5.27 1.09
CA ALA A 190 -12.07 5.26 0.21
C ALA A 190 -12.05 6.43 -0.78
N LYS A 191 -11.71 7.65 -0.33
CA LYS A 191 -11.55 8.81 -1.21
C LYS A 191 -10.47 8.57 -2.27
N GLY A 192 -9.36 7.95 -1.88
CA GLY A 192 -8.29 7.56 -2.80
C GLY A 192 -8.75 6.54 -3.84
N ALA A 193 -9.48 5.50 -3.42
CA ALA A 193 -10.03 4.48 -4.31
C ALA A 193 -11.03 5.07 -5.31
N VAL A 194 -11.90 6.00 -4.87
CA VAL A 194 -12.81 6.71 -5.77
C VAL A 194 -12.05 7.58 -6.76
N ARG A 195 -10.99 8.28 -6.32
CA ARG A 195 -10.12 9.03 -7.24
C ARG A 195 -9.44 8.12 -8.26
N ALA A 196 -8.96 6.96 -7.84
CA ALA A 196 -8.39 5.95 -8.72
C ALA A 196 -9.42 5.44 -9.74
N ALA A 197 -10.66 5.20 -9.29
CA ALA A 197 -11.76 4.75 -10.14
C ALA A 197 -12.08 5.79 -11.21
N GLN A 198 -12.16 7.07 -10.84
CA GLN A 198 -12.34 8.17 -11.80
C GLN A 198 -11.17 8.29 -12.79
N TRP A 199 -9.94 8.00 -12.35
CA TRP A 199 -8.75 8.12 -13.18
C TRP A 199 -8.58 6.95 -14.16
N VAL A 200 -8.94 5.72 -13.75
CA VAL A 200 -8.70 4.49 -14.54
C VAL A 200 -9.69 4.32 -15.69
N VAL A 201 -10.90 4.89 -15.58
CA VAL A 201 -11.90 4.87 -16.65
C VAL A 201 -11.33 5.56 -17.90
N GLY A 202 -11.36 4.86 -19.03
CA GLY A 202 -10.81 5.34 -20.31
C GLY A 202 -9.29 5.18 -20.47
N LYS A 203 -8.58 4.57 -19.50
CA LYS A 203 -7.17 4.21 -19.67
C LYS A 203 -7.03 2.96 -20.54
N GLN A 204 -5.87 2.86 -21.19
CA GLN A 204 -5.51 1.64 -21.91
C GLN A 204 -5.25 0.50 -20.91
N PRO A 205 -5.38 -0.76 -21.34
CA PRO A 205 -4.97 -1.90 -20.52
C PRO A 205 -3.56 -1.72 -19.96
N GLY A 206 -3.43 -1.89 -18.66
CA GLY A 206 -2.17 -1.74 -17.95
C GLY A 206 -2.36 -1.94 -16.45
N LEU A 207 -1.26 -2.26 -15.77
CA LEU A 207 -1.21 -2.29 -14.32
C LEU A 207 -0.66 -0.96 -13.81
N TYR A 208 -1.53 -0.23 -13.12
CA TYR A 208 -1.27 1.09 -12.57
C TYR A 208 -1.26 1.04 -11.04
N ASP A 209 -0.64 2.04 -10.43
CA ASP A 209 -0.73 2.26 -8.99
C ASP A 209 -1.05 3.73 -8.66
N MET A 210 -1.03 4.08 -7.38
CA MET A 210 -1.31 5.45 -6.94
C MET A 210 -0.26 6.47 -7.39
N ARG A 211 0.97 6.07 -7.75
CA ARG A 211 2.00 6.97 -8.28
C ARG A 211 1.63 7.44 -9.68
N ASP A 212 1.05 6.56 -10.49
CA ASP A 212 0.49 6.93 -11.82
C ASP A 212 -0.63 7.97 -11.68
N ILE A 213 -1.51 7.77 -10.70
CA ILE A 213 -2.65 8.66 -10.44
C ILE A 213 -2.20 10.02 -9.90
N LEU A 214 -1.11 10.05 -9.13
CA LEU A 214 -0.56 11.26 -8.52
C LEU A 214 0.47 11.98 -9.40
N GLY A 215 0.94 11.34 -10.47
CA GLY A 215 1.86 11.93 -11.45
C GLY A 215 3.32 12.00 -10.97
N PHE A 216 3.77 11.02 -10.19
CA PHE A 216 5.14 10.97 -9.65
C PHE A 216 5.97 9.80 -10.21
N ARG A 217 5.58 9.24 -11.35
CA ARG A 217 6.40 8.26 -12.09
C ARG A 217 7.45 8.95 -12.95
#